data_AF-A0AAU4VLL3-F1
#
_entry.id   AF-A0AAU4VLL3-F1
#
_cell.length_a   1.000
_cell.length_b   1.000
_cell.length_c   1.000
_cell.angle_alpha   90.00
_cell.angle_beta   90.00
_cell.angle_gamma   90.00
#
_symmetry.space_group_name_H-M   'P 1'
#
loop_
_entity.id
_entity.type
_entity.pdbx_description
1 polymer ?
#
loop_
_entity_poly.entity_id
_entity_poly.type
_entity_poly.pdbx_seq_one_letter_code
_entity_poly.pdbx_strand_id
1 'polypeptide(L)'
;MRELDRKYRRRVDSLPAARRGEYDELREQSARAEETRLILPTAINARPLEKASTDQKHLYVAESDGLYPHVANGWEREILDAELADPALLGWYRNPTGGRRALRIPYANESEQAVYPDFIFFHRSADGEVSVSIVDPHGTHLADAVNKLRALAAYAAKHGDIYARVDAVAKGTDGRLLRLNLCRVEQRTAALDVRHTEDIDAAFEKYGSLYA
;
A
#
# COMPACT_ATOMS: atom_id res chain seq x y z
N MET A 1 16.15 -12.63 -17.32
CA MET A 1 15.46 -11.37 -17.00
C MET A 1 15.83 -10.83 -15.62
N ARG A 2 15.49 -11.48 -14.50
CA ARG A 2 15.75 -10.96 -13.13
C ARG A 2 17.20 -10.50 -12.82
N GLU A 3 18.22 -11.24 -13.25
CA GLU A 3 19.62 -10.85 -13.05
C GLU A 3 20.04 -9.64 -13.92
N LEU A 4 19.57 -9.60 -15.17
CA LEU A 4 19.84 -8.51 -16.12
C LEU A 4 19.18 -7.21 -15.67
N ASP A 5 17.93 -7.27 -15.20
CA ASP A 5 17.22 -6.09 -14.70
C ASP A 5 17.82 -5.56 -13.40
N ARG A 6 18.25 -6.44 -12.50
CA ARG A 6 18.97 -6.01 -11.28
C ARG A 6 20.31 -5.37 -11.65
N LYS A 7 21.03 -5.93 -12.62
CA LYS A 7 22.36 -5.47 -13.07
C LYS A 7 22.31 -4.14 -13.83
N TYR A 8 21.27 -3.90 -14.64
CA TYR A 8 21.15 -2.69 -15.47
C TYR A 8 20.12 -1.68 -14.94
N ARG A 9 19.59 -1.90 -13.73
CA ARG A 9 18.57 -1.08 -13.03
C ARG A 9 18.79 0.42 -13.16
N ARG A 10 19.98 0.91 -12.79
CA ARG A 10 20.30 2.37 -12.85
C ARG A 10 20.35 2.92 -14.28
N ARG A 11 20.74 2.10 -15.25
CA ARG A 11 20.82 2.50 -16.67
C ARG A 11 19.44 2.62 -17.28
N VAL A 12 18.54 1.66 -17.02
CA VAL A 12 17.16 1.72 -17.48
C VAL A 12 16.43 2.91 -16.87
N ASP A 13 16.65 3.18 -15.57
CA ASP A 13 16.07 4.34 -14.89
C ASP A 13 16.52 5.69 -15.50
N SER A 14 17.74 5.77 -16.02
CA SER A 14 18.27 6.97 -16.67
C SER A 14 17.79 7.19 -18.11
N LEU A 15 17.05 6.24 -18.69
CA LEU A 15 16.58 6.35 -20.07
C LEU A 15 15.48 7.42 -20.22
N PRO A 16 15.37 8.09 -21.38
CA PRO A 16 14.23 8.95 -21.68
C PRO A 16 12.89 8.21 -21.56
N ALA A 17 11.81 8.94 -21.26
CA ALA A 17 10.49 8.36 -21.01
C ALA A 17 10.00 7.42 -22.12
N ALA A 18 10.23 7.77 -23.40
CA ALA A 18 9.87 6.93 -24.54
C ALA A 18 10.58 5.56 -24.52
N ARG A 19 11.90 5.54 -24.26
CA ARG A 19 12.71 4.31 -24.15
C ARG A 19 12.35 3.46 -22.93
N ARG A 20 11.91 4.09 -21.84
CA ARG A 20 11.35 3.35 -20.68
C ARG A 20 10.01 2.72 -21.04
N GLY A 21 9.17 3.43 -21.80
CA GLY A 21 7.89 2.91 -22.29
C GLY A 21 8.02 1.61 -23.07
N GLU A 22 8.99 1.51 -23.98
CA GLU A 22 9.27 0.28 -24.74
C GLU A 22 9.69 -0.90 -23.83
N TYR A 23 10.49 -0.64 -22.79
CA TYR A 23 10.86 -1.65 -21.79
C TYR A 23 9.66 -2.07 -20.92
N ASP A 24 8.79 -1.13 -20.59
CA ASP A 24 7.56 -1.40 -19.84
C ASP A 24 6.61 -2.28 -20.66
N GLU A 25 6.42 -2.01 -21.96
CA GLU A 25 5.58 -2.83 -22.85
C GLU A 25 6.09 -4.29 -22.96
N LEU A 26 7.39 -4.48 -23.11
CA LEU A 26 8.00 -5.81 -23.16
C LEU A 26 7.81 -6.57 -21.83
N ARG A 27 7.83 -5.87 -20.70
CA ARG A 27 7.58 -6.45 -19.38
C ARG A 27 6.10 -6.76 -19.15
N GLU A 28 5.20 -5.90 -19.62
CA GLU A 28 3.75 -6.11 -19.55
C GLU A 28 3.30 -7.35 -20.34
N GLN A 29 4.06 -7.76 -21.37
CA GLN A 29 3.84 -9.01 -22.12
C GLN A 29 4.39 -10.27 -21.41
N SER A 30 5.04 -10.14 -20.25
CA SER A 30 5.52 -11.28 -19.49
C SER A 30 4.37 -12.08 -18.89
N ALA A 31 4.39 -13.40 -19.07
CA ALA A 31 3.44 -14.32 -18.43
C ALA A 31 3.57 -14.41 -16.89
N ARG A 32 4.60 -13.78 -16.30
CA ARG A 32 4.83 -13.76 -14.85
C ARG A 32 5.03 -12.32 -14.38
N ALA A 33 4.40 -12.01 -13.25
CA ALA A 33 4.61 -10.74 -12.56
C ALA A 33 6.11 -10.53 -12.23
N GLU A 34 6.61 -9.35 -12.59
CA GLU A 34 7.96 -8.90 -12.30
C GLU A 34 7.94 -7.68 -11.38
N GLU A 35 8.98 -7.58 -10.54
CA GLU A 35 9.16 -6.43 -9.67
C GLU A 35 9.54 -5.21 -10.52
N THR A 36 8.67 -4.20 -10.53
CA THR A 36 8.90 -2.94 -11.21
C THR A 36 9.10 -1.81 -10.21
N ARG A 37 9.75 -0.74 -10.67
CA ARG A 37 9.92 0.46 -9.86
C ARG A 37 8.65 1.29 -9.95
N LEU A 38 8.12 1.69 -8.80
CA LEU A 38 7.08 2.70 -8.75
C LEU A 38 7.70 4.07 -9.09
N ILE A 39 7.43 4.56 -10.30
CA ILE A 39 7.90 5.89 -10.74
C ILE A 39 6.76 6.88 -10.55
N LEU A 40 6.89 7.69 -9.51
CA LEU A 40 5.98 8.77 -9.20
C LEU A 40 6.38 10.01 -10.03
N PRO A 41 5.44 10.67 -10.75
CA PRO A 41 5.72 11.95 -11.41
C PRO A 41 6.05 13.04 -10.38
N THR A 42 6.68 14.13 -10.81
CA THR A 42 7.00 15.26 -9.93
C THR A 42 5.74 16.04 -9.49
N ALA A 43 4.72 16.07 -10.33
CA ALA A 43 3.44 16.73 -10.05
C ALA A 43 2.28 15.97 -10.68
N ILE A 44 1.08 16.16 -10.14
CA ILE A 44 -0.15 15.56 -10.65
C ILE A 44 -1.25 16.62 -10.70
N ASN A 45 -2.17 16.48 -11.65
CA ASN A 45 -3.40 17.26 -11.64
C ASN A 45 -4.42 16.53 -10.76
N ALA A 46 -4.76 17.11 -9.61
CA ALA A 46 -5.88 16.66 -8.80
C ALA A 46 -7.17 17.31 -9.32
N ARG A 47 -8.23 16.52 -9.50
CA ARG A 47 -9.54 17.11 -9.83
C ARG A 47 -10.12 17.75 -8.57
N PRO A 48 -10.76 18.94 -8.67
CA PRO A 48 -11.55 19.47 -7.57
C PRO A 48 -12.63 18.45 -7.17
N LEU A 49 -12.72 18.16 -5.88
CA LEU A 49 -13.68 17.22 -5.32
C LEU A 49 -14.57 18.00 -4.35
N GLU A 50 -15.88 18.04 -4.61
CA GLU A 50 -16.85 18.83 -3.83
C GLU A 50 -16.93 18.45 -2.35
N LYS A 51 -16.37 17.31 -1.95
CA LYS A 51 -16.31 16.79 -0.56
C LYS A 51 -14.91 16.33 -0.16
N ALA A 52 -13.86 16.82 -0.81
CA ALA A 52 -12.51 16.45 -0.42
C ALA A 52 -12.16 16.98 0.96
N SER A 53 -11.65 16.11 1.82
CA SER A 53 -10.81 16.51 2.93
C SER A 53 -9.47 17.02 2.38
N THR A 54 -8.91 18.02 3.04
CA THR A 54 -7.63 18.61 2.69
C THR A 54 -6.62 18.31 3.79
N ASP A 55 -5.66 17.46 3.48
CA ASP A 55 -4.67 17.01 4.46
C ASP A 55 -3.25 17.43 4.07
N GLN A 56 -2.46 17.75 5.09
CA GLN A 56 -1.06 18.10 4.95
C GLN A 56 -0.19 16.85 4.76
N LYS A 57 1.08 17.07 4.42
CA LYS A 57 2.13 16.05 4.30
C LYS A 57 1.85 14.95 3.26
N HIS A 58 0.86 15.11 2.40
CA HIS A 58 0.71 14.24 1.24
C HIS A 58 1.84 14.50 0.24
N LEU A 59 2.26 13.48 -0.51
CA LEU A 59 3.34 13.61 -1.50
C LEU A 59 3.05 14.62 -2.63
N TYR A 60 1.78 14.91 -2.87
CA TYR A 60 1.30 15.82 -3.92
C TYR A 60 0.46 16.97 -3.37
N VAL A 61 0.90 17.58 -2.27
CA VAL A 61 0.28 18.81 -1.76
C VAL A 61 0.33 19.93 -2.82
N ALA A 62 -0.71 20.76 -2.86
CA ALA A 62 -0.73 21.93 -3.71
C ALA A 62 0.26 22.99 -3.17
N GLU A 63 1.00 23.63 -4.07
CA GLU A 63 1.98 24.68 -3.69
C GLU A 63 1.31 25.90 -3.05
N SER A 64 0.02 26.12 -3.31
CA SER A 64 -0.73 27.27 -2.83
C SER A 64 -1.05 27.23 -1.33
N ASP A 65 -1.42 26.07 -0.80
CA ASP A 65 -1.92 25.91 0.57
C ASP A 65 -1.25 24.76 1.35
N GLY A 66 -0.42 23.94 0.68
CA GLY A 66 0.22 22.78 1.29
C GLY A 66 -0.75 21.63 1.58
N LEU A 67 -1.89 21.57 0.89
CA LEU A 67 -2.95 20.60 1.13
C LEU A 67 -3.17 19.68 -0.07
N TYR A 68 -3.64 18.47 0.19
CA TYR A 68 -4.05 17.52 -0.85
C TYR A 68 -5.54 17.19 -0.74
N PRO A 69 -6.34 17.45 -1.80
CA PRO A 69 -7.75 17.11 -1.81
C PRO A 69 -7.96 15.62 -2.06
N HIS A 70 -8.64 14.94 -1.14
CA HIS A 70 -9.02 13.54 -1.31
C HIS A 70 -10.29 13.19 -0.54
N VAL A 71 -10.94 12.09 -0.92
CA VAL A 71 -12.07 11.53 -0.16
C VAL A 71 -11.55 10.36 0.65
N ALA A 72 -11.66 10.46 1.97
CA ALA A 72 -11.50 9.36 2.90
C ALA A 72 -12.87 8.99 3.45
N ASN A 73 -13.15 7.69 3.53
CA ASN A 73 -14.30 7.18 4.29
C ASN A 73 -14.02 7.20 5.81
N GLY A 74 -15.00 6.77 6.62
CA GLY A 74 -14.95 6.89 8.08
C GLY A 74 -13.67 6.35 8.73
N TRP A 75 -13.28 5.10 8.45
CA TRP A 75 -12.07 4.54 9.06
C TRP A 75 -10.76 4.95 8.38
N GLU A 76 -10.80 5.40 7.13
CA GLU A 76 -9.62 5.90 6.42
C GLU A 76 -9.20 7.22 7.04
N ARG A 77 -10.19 8.03 7.43
CA ARG A 77 -9.99 9.24 8.21
C ARG A 77 -9.38 8.92 9.56
N GLU A 78 -9.90 7.94 10.29
CA GLU A 78 -9.34 7.51 11.59
C GLU A 78 -7.86 7.06 11.46
N ILE A 79 -7.53 6.31 10.40
CA ILE A 79 -6.15 5.90 10.09
C ILE A 79 -5.28 7.13 9.80
N LEU A 80 -5.72 8.02 8.91
CA LEU A 80 -4.99 9.23 8.57
C LEU A 80 -4.78 10.15 9.77
N ASP A 81 -5.80 10.31 10.63
CA ASP A 81 -5.70 11.13 11.84
C ASP A 81 -4.66 10.56 12.81
N ALA A 82 -4.66 9.24 13.01
CA ALA A 82 -3.68 8.56 13.85
C ALA A 82 -2.25 8.76 13.32
N GLU A 83 -2.04 8.63 12.01
CA GLU A 83 -0.72 8.78 11.38
C GLU A 83 -0.27 10.25 11.32
N LEU A 84 -1.19 11.19 11.05
CA LEU A 84 -0.89 12.63 11.03
C LEU A 84 -0.54 13.18 12.41
N ALA A 85 -1.07 12.57 13.47
CA ALA A 85 -0.73 12.87 14.85
C ALA A 85 0.69 12.39 15.23
N ASP A 86 1.29 11.47 14.48
CA ASP A 86 2.67 11.02 14.73
C ASP A 86 3.67 12.12 14.31
N PRO A 87 4.45 12.68 15.26
CA PRO A 87 5.46 13.69 14.94
C PRO A 87 6.58 13.16 14.03
N ALA A 88 6.80 11.84 13.96
CA ALA A 88 7.76 11.21 13.08
C ALA A 88 7.28 11.10 11.63
N LEU A 89 5.99 11.34 11.34
CA LEU A 89 5.46 11.29 9.99
C LEU A 89 6.08 12.40 9.12
N LEU A 90 6.81 11.98 8.08
CA LEU A 90 7.38 12.84 7.05
C LEU A 90 6.39 13.10 5.93
N GLY A 91 5.58 12.08 5.58
CA GLY A 91 4.52 12.23 4.61
C GLY A 91 3.83 10.93 4.26
N TRP A 92 2.83 11.02 3.39
CA TRP A 92 1.99 9.88 3.02
C TRP A 92 1.51 9.96 1.58
N TYR A 93 1.22 8.80 1.01
CA TYR A 93 0.76 8.64 -0.37
C TYR A 93 -0.53 7.84 -0.39
N ARG A 94 -1.57 8.41 -1.01
CA ARG A 94 -2.76 7.63 -1.40
C ARG A 94 -2.46 6.88 -2.67
N ASN A 95 -2.37 5.56 -2.57
CA ASN A 95 -2.15 4.69 -3.70
C ASN A 95 -3.41 4.64 -4.59
N PRO A 96 -3.31 4.88 -5.90
CA PRO A 96 -4.45 4.74 -6.81
C PRO A 96 -4.76 3.26 -7.09
N THR A 97 -6.01 2.97 -7.45
CA THR A 97 -6.50 1.63 -7.82
C THR A 97 -6.17 1.24 -9.27
N GLY A 98 -4.95 1.57 -9.73
CA GLY A 98 -4.47 1.23 -11.06
C GLY A 98 -3.60 2.31 -11.73
N GLY A 99 -3.09 1.96 -12.91
CA GLY A 99 -2.16 2.79 -13.68
C GLY A 99 -0.72 2.74 -13.16
N ARG A 100 0.18 3.46 -13.86
CA ARG A 100 1.64 3.39 -13.63
C ARG A 100 2.12 3.91 -12.26
N ARG A 101 1.24 4.62 -11.53
CA ARG A 101 1.53 5.19 -10.21
C ARG A 101 0.97 4.35 -9.07
N ALA A 102 0.34 3.21 -9.37
CA ALA A 102 -0.20 2.32 -8.38
C ALA A 102 0.85 1.29 -7.94
N LEU A 103 1.07 1.17 -6.63
CA LEU A 103 1.65 -0.04 -6.07
C LEU A 103 0.65 -1.18 -6.26
N ARG A 104 1.06 -2.18 -7.06
CA ARG A 104 0.24 -3.32 -7.46
C ARG A 104 0.84 -4.61 -6.93
N ILE A 105 0.06 -5.37 -6.18
CA ILE A 105 0.44 -6.68 -5.64
C ILE A 105 -0.41 -7.76 -6.31
N PRO A 106 0.12 -8.45 -7.35
CA PRO A 106 -0.62 -9.50 -8.03
C PRO A 106 -0.73 -10.76 -7.16
N TYR A 107 -1.89 -11.42 -7.18
CA TYR A 107 -2.17 -12.61 -6.36
C TYR A 107 -2.86 -13.75 -7.10
N ALA A 108 -2.62 -13.87 -8.40
CA ALA A 108 -2.91 -15.10 -9.14
C ALA A 108 -1.86 -15.24 -10.25
N ASN A 109 -1.84 -16.40 -10.91
CA ASN A 109 -1.09 -16.55 -12.16
C ASN A 109 -1.70 -15.70 -13.30
N GLU A 110 -2.89 -15.15 -13.08
CA GLU A 110 -3.55 -14.22 -13.99
C GLU A 110 -3.24 -12.78 -13.56
N SER A 111 -2.76 -11.99 -14.53
CA SER A 111 -2.37 -10.59 -14.37
C SER A 111 -3.54 -9.64 -14.09
N GLU A 112 -4.74 -10.13 -13.82
CA GLU A 112 -5.92 -9.30 -13.56
C GLU A 112 -6.20 -9.14 -12.06
N GLN A 113 -5.87 -10.16 -11.24
CA GLN A 113 -6.13 -10.12 -9.81
C GLN A 113 -4.97 -9.50 -9.04
N ALA A 114 -5.21 -8.31 -8.47
CA ALA A 114 -4.21 -7.60 -7.70
C ALA A 114 -4.81 -6.83 -6.52
N VAL A 115 -4.01 -6.69 -5.46
CA VAL A 115 -4.26 -5.75 -4.36
C VAL A 115 -3.58 -4.43 -4.70
N TYR A 116 -4.28 -3.35 -4.40
CA TYR A 116 -3.74 -2.00 -4.41
C TYR A 116 -3.87 -1.46 -2.98
N PRO A 117 -2.84 -1.61 -2.14
CA PRO A 117 -2.90 -1.15 -0.76
C PRO A 117 -3.18 0.34 -0.71
N ASP A 118 -4.11 0.81 0.12
CA ASP A 118 -4.58 2.19 0.03
C ASP A 118 -3.54 3.26 0.38
N PHE A 119 -2.74 3.04 1.43
CA PHE A 119 -1.82 4.04 1.95
C PHE A 119 -0.37 3.54 2.01
N ILE A 120 0.54 4.47 1.71
CA ILE A 120 1.96 4.33 1.98
C ILE A 120 2.37 5.50 2.87
N PHE A 121 2.91 5.20 4.04
CA PHE A 121 3.39 6.20 4.99
C PHE A 121 4.91 6.20 5.08
N PHE A 122 5.49 7.39 5.26
CA PHE A 122 6.92 7.61 5.38
C PHE A 122 7.21 8.22 6.75
N HIS A 123 7.90 7.48 7.62
CA HIS A 123 8.26 7.94 8.95
C HIS A 123 9.76 8.07 9.11
N ARG A 124 10.19 9.05 9.89
CA ARG A 124 11.57 9.08 10.39
C ARG A 124 11.72 8.04 11.49
N SER A 125 12.57 7.05 11.24
CA SER A 125 12.89 6.03 12.23
C SER A 125 13.92 6.54 13.26
N ALA A 126 14.14 5.76 14.32
CA ALA A 126 14.95 6.17 15.46
C ALA A 126 16.44 6.41 15.12
N ASP A 127 16.96 5.75 14.09
CA ASP A 127 18.32 5.96 13.56
C ASP A 127 18.40 7.17 12.59
N GLY A 128 17.28 7.83 12.34
CA GLY A 128 17.16 8.96 11.44
C GLY A 128 16.90 8.58 9.98
N GLU A 129 16.84 7.29 9.62
CA GLU A 129 16.50 6.86 8.26
C GLU A 129 14.99 6.96 7.98
N VAL A 130 14.63 6.97 6.70
CA VAL A 130 13.23 6.94 6.27
C VAL A 130 12.74 5.50 6.25
N SER A 131 11.77 5.21 7.09
CA SER A 131 11.04 3.96 7.10
C SER A 131 9.74 4.07 6.32
N VAL A 132 9.36 2.98 5.65
CA VAL A 132 8.15 2.91 4.82
C VAL A 132 7.18 1.91 5.41
N SER A 133 5.91 2.30 5.48
CA SER A 133 4.82 1.44 5.95
C SER A 133 3.75 1.34 4.86
N ILE A 134 3.25 0.14 4.63
CA ILE A 134 2.02 -0.08 3.84
C ILE A 134 0.87 -0.26 4.81
N VAL A 135 -0.24 0.43 4.57
CA VAL A 135 -1.46 0.30 5.38
C VAL A 135 -2.64 0.15 4.45
N ASP A 136 -3.37 -0.95 4.60
CA ASP A 136 -4.53 -1.30 3.80
C ASP A 136 -5.76 -1.46 4.72
N PRO A 137 -6.68 -0.48 4.75
CA PRO A 137 -8.01 -0.64 5.31
C PRO A 137 -8.74 -1.76 4.57
N HIS A 138 -9.01 -2.84 5.27
CA HIS A 138 -9.50 -4.07 4.70
C HIS A 138 -10.98 -4.24 5.00
N GLY A 139 -11.82 -4.05 3.97
CA GLY A 139 -13.25 -4.35 4.06
C GLY A 139 -13.48 -5.84 4.30
N THR A 140 -14.20 -6.20 5.35
CA THR A 140 -14.42 -7.61 5.75
C THR A 140 -15.63 -8.25 5.08
N HIS A 141 -16.28 -7.57 4.13
CA HIS A 141 -17.54 -8.02 3.52
C HIS A 141 -17.50 -8.20 1.99
N LEU A 142 -16.35 -7.99 1.35
CA LEU A 142 -16.22 -8.16 -0.10
C LEU A 142 -15.89 -9.62 -0.45
N ALA A 143 -16.45 -10.11 -1.56
CA ALA A 143 -16.21 -11.48 -2.04
C ALA A 143 -14.72 -11.76 -2.33
N ASP A 144 -13.91 -10.72 -2.54
CA ASP A 144 -12.47 -10.82 -2.78
C ASP A 144 -11.61 -10.50 -1.55
N ALA A 145 -12.20 -10.17 -0.40
CA ALA A 145 -11.48 -9.78 0.82
C ALA A 145 -10.49 -10.85 1.29
N VAL A 146 -10.91 -12.12 1.33
CA VAL A 146 -10.03 -13.24 1.70
C VAL A 146 -8.78 -13.28 0.81
N ASN A 147 -8.98 -13.17 -0.51
CA ASN A 147 -7.88 -13.26 -1.45
C ASN A 147 -6.94 -12.06 -1.33
N LYS A 148 -7.50 -10.86 -1.14
CA LYS A 148 -6.71 -9.63 -0.95
C LYS A 148 -5.90 -9.65 0.36
N LEU A 149 -6.49 -10.09 1.47
CA LEU A 149 -5.78 -10.22 2.75
C LEU A 149 -4.60 -11.19 2.63
N ARG A 150 -4.86 -12.36 2.04
CA ARG A 150 -3.83 -13.39 1.81
C ARG A 150 -2.75 -12.94 0.85
N ALA A 151 -3.12 -12.20 -0.19
CA ALA A 151 -2.19 -11.61 -1.14
C ALA A 151 -1.24 -10.63 -0.47
N LEU A 152 -1.77 -9.73 0.35
CA LEU A 152 -0.97 -8.77 1.10
C LEU A 152 -0.06 -9.50 2.11
N ALA A 153 -0.56 -10.55 2.75
CA ALA A 153 0.23 -11.39 3.67
C ALA A 153 1.36 -12.14 2.95
N ALA A 154 1.09 -12.71 1.77
CA ALA A 154 2.10 -13.37 0.94
C ALA A 154 3.15 -12.38 0.41
N TYR A 155 2.73 -11.15 0.09
CA TYR A 155 3.65 -10.07 -0.26
C TYR A 155 4.56 -9.71 0.90
N ALA A 156 4.02 -9.51 2.10
CA ALA A 156 4.78 -9.25 3.31
C ALA A 156 5.73 -10.41 3.68
N ALA A 157 5.36 -11.66 3.40
CA ALA A 157 6.25 -12.81 3.59
C ALA A 157 7.55 -12.71 2.77
N LYS A 158 7.46 -12.14 1.57
CA LYS A 158 8.55 -12.08 0.59
C LYS A 158 9.33 -10.77 0.62
N HIS A 159 8.66 -9.67 1.01
CA HIS A 159 9.17 -8.32 0.91
C HIS A 159 9.07 -7.53 2.22
N GLY A 160 8.60 -8.12 3.31
CA GLY A 160 8.38 -7.42 4.58
C GLY A 160 9.65 -6.88 5.23
N ASP A 161 10.82 -7.38 4.83
CA ASP A 161 12.13 -6.96 5.35
C ASP A 161 12.51 -5.52 4.96
N ILE A 162 11.91 -4.98 3.89
CA ILE A 162 12.14 -3.60 3.45
C ILE A 162 11.12 -2.59 4.00
N TYR A 163 10.12 -3.05 4.76
CA TYR A 163 9.08 -2.22 5.35
C TYR A 163 9.21 -2.19 6.87
N ALA A 164 8.88 -1.06 7.49
CA ALA A 164 8.70 -1.03 8.94
C ALA A 164 7.47 -1.83 9.36
N ARG A 165 6.40 -1.75 8.56
CA ARG A 165 5.18 -2.56 8.72
C ARG A 165 4.41 -2.67 7.42
N VAL A 166 3.68 -3.77 7.31
CA VAL A 166 2.64 -3.98 6.30
C VAL A 166 1.39 -4.34 7.09
N ASP A 167 0.51 -3.37 7.29
CA ASP A 167 -0.67 -3.51 8.13
C ASP A 167 -1.91 -3.72 7.26
N ALA A 168 -2.62 -4.83 7.47
CA ALA A 168 -4.04 -4.91 7.13
C ALA A 168 -4.83 -4.39 8.33
N VAL A 169 -5.81 -3.53 8.11
CA VAL A 169 -6.57 -2.85 9.18
C VAL A 169 -8.05 -3.11 9.03
N ALA A 170 -8.74 -3.52 10.09
CA ALA A 170 -10.19 -3.72 10.10
C ALA A 170 -10.80 -3.07 11.34
N LYS A 171 -12.12 -2.86 11.31
CA LYS A 171 -12.88 -2.38 12.47
C LYS A 171 -13.22 -3.59 13.32
N GLY A 172 -12.79 -3.58 14.57
CA GLY A 172 -13.20 -4.58 15.55
C GLY A 172 -14.69 -4.45 15.87
N THR A 173 -15.21 -5.48 16.54
CA THR A 173 -16.60 -5.57 17.01
C THR A 173 -16.96 -4.45 17.99
N ASP A 174 -15.98 -3.88 18.68
CA ASP A 174 -16.13 -2.74 19.58
C ASP A 174 -16.02 -1.37 18.88
N GLY A 175 -15.85 -1.35 17.56
CA GLY A 175 -15.72 -0.15 16.75
C GLY A 175 -14.32 0.47 16.75
N ARG A 176 -13.31 -0.13 17.38
CA ARG A 176 -11.92 0.35 17.30
C ARG A 176 -11.19 -0.25 16.11
N LEU A 177 -10.13 0.41 15.65
CA LEU A 177 -9.29 -0.13 14.59
C LEU A 177 -8.33 -1.19 15.13
N LEU A 178 -8.40 -2.38 14.55
CA LEU A 178 -7.48 -3.47 14.77
C LEU A 178 -6.58 -3.63 13.54
N ARG A 179 -5.32 -3.99 13.76
CA ARG A 179 -4.37 -4.32 12.71
C ARG A 179 -3.75 -5.69 12.87
N LEU A 180 -3.53 -6.32 11.73
CA LEU A 180 -2.58 -7.40 11.56
C LEU A 180 -1.33 -6.81 10.88
N ASN A 181 -0.24 -6.69 11.63
CA ASN A 181 1.08 -6.42 11.07
C ASN A 181 1.63 -7.70 10.44
N LEU A 182 1.53 -7.78 9.11
CA LEU A 182 1.87 -8.94 8.30
C LEU A 182 3.38 -9.17 8.19
N CYS A 183 4.22 -8.29 8.74
CA CYS A 183 5.63 -8.59 8.93
C CYS A 183 5.86 -9.55 10.12
N ARG A 184 4.93 -9.59 11.09
CA ARG A 184 4.97 -10.54 12.21
C ARG A 184 4.50 -11.92 11.78
N VAL A 185 5.29 -12.95 12.07
CA VAL A 185 5.04 -14.34 11.63
C VAL A 185 3.66 -14.84 12.06
N GLU A 186 3.25 -14.60 13.31
CA GLU A 186 1.97 -15.06 13.84
C GLU A 186 0.78 -14.42 13.13
N GLN A 187 0.74 -13.09 13.07
CA GLN A 187 -0.33 -12.33 12.41
C GLN A 187 -0.38 -12.61 10.90
N ARG A 188 0.78 -12.77 10.27
CA ARG A 188 0.87 -13.19 8.86
C ARG A 188 0.31 -14.59 8.63
N THR A 189 0.62 -15.54 9.52
CA THR A 189 0.11 -16.92 9.41
C THR A 189 -1.40 -16.93 9.58
N ALA A 190 -1.93 -16.20 10.56
CA ALA A 190 -3.38 -16.03 10.74
C ALA A 190 -4.05 -15.47 9.47
N ALA A 191 -3.50 -14.40 8.88
CA ALA A 191 -4.00 -13.84 7.63
C ALA A 191 -3.94 -14.82 6.45
N LEU A 192 -2.87 -15.63 6.36
CA LEU A 192 -2.72 -16.66 5.33
C LEU A 192 -3.68 -17.84 5.51
N ASP A 193 -4.14 -18.10 6.74
CA ASP A 193 -5.00 -19.24 7.09
C ASP A 193 -6.50 -18.96 6.89
N VAL A 194 -6.92 -17.69 6.82
CA VAL A 194 -8.28 -17.31 6.46
C VAL A 194 -8.72 -18.02 5.16
N ARG A 195 -9.90 -18.67 5.20
CA ARG A 195 -10.49 -19.37 4.05
C ARG A 195 -11.83 -18.78 3.65
N HIS A 196 -12.58 -18.28 4.61
CA HIS A 196 -13.90 -17.70 4.41
C HIS A 196 -13.93 -16.26 4.90
N THR A 197 -14.82 -15.45 4.32
CA THR A 197 -14.98 -14.04 4.69
C THR A 197 -15.37 -13.89 6.16
N GLU A 198 -16.15 -14.84 6.69
CA GLU A 198 -16.54 -14.90 8.11
C GLU A 198 -15.35 -15.08 9.08
N ASP A 199 -14.23 -15.64 8.60
CA ASP A 199 -13.04 -15.88 9.44
C ASP A 199 -12.19 -14.62 9.62
N ILE A 200 -12.40 -13.59 8.78
CA ILE A 200 -11.57 -12.38 8.77
C ILE A 200 -11.67 -11.68 10.13
N ASP A 201 -12.89 -11.36 10.56
CA ASP A 201 -13.13 -10.65 11.82
C ASP A 201 -12.52 -11.43 13.00
N ALA A 202 -12.68 -12.76 13.03
CA ALA A 202 -12.09 -13.61 14.06
C ALA A 202 -10.56 -13.57 14.06
N ALA A 203 -9.92 -13.49 12.90
CA ALA A 203 -8.46 -13.35 12.80
C ALA A 203 -7.98 -12.01 13.36
N PHE A 204 -8.69 -10.91 13.06
CA PHE A 204 -8.39 -9.60 13.61
C PHE A 204 -8.62 -9.53 15.12
N GLU A 205 -9.72 -10.08 15.63
CA GLU A 205 -10.01 -10.07 17.07
C GLU A 205 -9.01 -10.91 17.88
N LYS A 206 -8.61 -12.07 17.35
CA LYS A 206 -7.73 -12.99 18.06
C LYS A 206 -6.26 -12.58 18.01
N TYR A 207 -5.79 -12.14 16.85
CA TYR A 207 -4.35 -11.90 16.61
C TYR A 207 -4.02 -10.43 16.38
N GLY A 208 -5.02 -9.59 16.15
CA GLY A 208 -4.84 -8.18 15.90
C GLY A 208 -4.42 -7.42 17.15
N SER A 209 -3.80 -6.27 16.90
CA SER A 209 -3.49 -5.28 17.92
C SER A 209 -4.19 -3.98 17.58
N LEU A 210 -4.46 -3.11 18.55
CA LEU A 210 -4.96 -1.76 18.27
C LEU A 210 -4.03 -1.03 17.29
N TYR A 211 -4.63 -0.30 16.36
CA TYR A 211 -3.90 0.46 15.35
C TYR A 211 -3.13 1.64 15.97
N ALA A 212 -3.80 2.38 16.86
CA ALA A 212 -3.29 3.48 17.67
C ALA A 212 -4.00 3.50 19.03
#